data_AF-E0NI72-F1
#
_entry.id   AF-E0NI72-F1
#
_cell.length_a   1.000
_cell.length_b   1.000
_cell.length_c   1.000
_cell.angle_alpha   90.00
_cell.angle_beta   90.00
_cell.angle_gamma   90.00
#
_symmetry.space_group_name_H-M   'P 1'
#
loop_
_entity.id
_entity.type
_entity.pdbx_description
1 polymer ?
#
loop_
_entity_poly.entity_id
_entity_poly.type
_entity_poly.pdbx_seq_one_letter_code
_entity_poly.pdbx_strand_id
1 'polypeptide(L)'
;MKLTYRTHEPVEIKPHAITVLGTNNSTVYTDLVNGMQERNELILAFDENYKELEISKVFDWIGDVGTQDLVIQKYLTKIERVFAEGLVDEQRNQIHDQVNQLFNTIAEQLFMLDLPISVNYDFDLKKLLKYCGVHFDPLSVGNPYGIIEAVLKIHEECAINSCVVLTNVAHYLTATQIEELTQLVSQTNQALLLIEFTEIGNQEAYGNSEFYYIDNDFVDWHQ
;
A
#
# COMPACT_ATOMS: atom_id res chain seq x y z
N MET A 1 4.58 0.88 17.85
CA MET A 1 3.86 -0.41 17.77
C MET A 1 4.88 -1.52 17.89
N LYS A 2 4.53 -2.66 18.50
CA LYS A 2 5.44 -3.80 18.65
C LYS A 2 4.93 -4.99 17.87
N LEU A 3 5.79 -5.63 17.08
CA LEU A 3 5.56 -6.90 16.41
C LEU A 3 6.29 -7.99 17.16
N THR A 4 5.68 -9.15 17.35
CA THR A 4 6.31 -10.28 18.04
C THR A 4 6.08 -11.54 17.23
N TYR A 5 7.18 -12.21 16.88
CA TYR A 5 7.16 -13.61 16.48
C TYR A 5 7.23 -14.46 17.75
N ARG A 6 6.31 -15.42 17.94
CA ARG A 6 6.21 -16.18 19.20
C ARG A 6 7.57 -16.72 19.63
N THR A 7 7.88 -16.60 20.92
CA THR A 7 9.16 -16.98 21.56
C THR A 7 10.38 -16.11 21.24
N HIS A 8 10.22 -15.06 20.42
CA HIS A 8 11.28 -14.09 20.10
C HIS A 8 11.04 -12.72 20.77
N GLU A 9 12.09 -11.90 20.81
CA GLU A 9 11.99 -10.53 21.30
C GLU A 9 11.08 -9.65 20.40
N PRO A 10 10.33 -8.69 20.98
CA PRO A 10 9.50 -7.80 20.19
C PRO A 10 10.32 -6.86 19.30
N VAL A 11 9.94 -6.76 18.03
CA VAL A 11 10.43 -5.78 17.07
C VAL A 11 9.65 -4.47 17.24
N GLU A 12 10.34 -3.37 17.53
CA GLU A 12 9.72 -2.06 17.65
C GLU A 12 9.58 -1.39 16.29
N ILE A 13 8.33 -1.15 15.87
CA ILE A 13 8.00 -0.44 14.64
C ILE A 13 7.67 1.00 14.98
N LYS A 14 8.58 1.89 14.60
CA LYS A 14 8.49 3.33 14.81
C LYS A 14 7.78 3.99 13.62
N PRO A 15 6.93 5.01 13.86
CA PRO A 15 6.38 5.80 12.77
C PRO A 15 7.49 6.61 12.09
N HIS A 16 7.34 6.95 10.81
CA HIS A 16 8.31 7.73 10.01
C HIS A 16 9.65 7.03 9.78
N ALA A 17 9.72 5.72 10.01
CA ALA A 17 10.96 4.95 9.95
C ALA A 17 10.78 3.63 9.20
N ILE A 18 11.90 3.16 8.65
CA ILE A 18 12.02 1.81 8.11
C ILE A 18 12.53 0.91 9.23
N THR A 19 11.85 -0.22 9.44
CA THR A 19 12.27 -1.30 10.32
C THR A 19 12.52 -2.53 9.47
N VAL A 20 13.67 -3.18 9.65
CA VAL A 20 14.03 -4.39 8.91
C VAL A 20 14.00 -5.58 9.86
N LEU A 21 13.32 -6.65 9.44
CA LEU A 21 13.34 -7.95 10.10
C LEU A 21 13.94 -8.97 9.13
N GLY A 22 15.22 -9.26 9.31
CA GLY A 22 15.99 -10.19 8.51
C GLY A 22 16.03 -11.60 9.09
N THR A 23 16.14 -12.61 8.21
CA THR A 23 16.47 -13.98 8.61
C THR A 23 17.04 -14.76 7.43
N ASN A 24 17.97 -15.68 7.68
CA ASN A 24 18.39 -16.69 6.70
C ASN A 24 17.74 -18.06 6.95
N ASN A 25 16.84 -18.16 7.94
CA ASN A 25 16.10 -19.37 8.26
C ASN A 25 14.80 -19.44 7.45
N SER A 26 14.66 -20.47 6.62
CA SER A 26 13.48 -20.63 5.74
C SER A 26 12.18 -20.86 6.51
N THR A 27 12.24 -21.48 7.69
CA THR A 27 11.07 -21.70 8.55
C THR A 27 10.59 -20.38 9.11
N VAL A 28 11.49 -19.61 9.73
CA VAL A 28 11.19 -18.27 10.28
C VAL A 28 10.61 -17.37 9.19
N TYR A 29 11.26 -17.29 8.03
CA TYR A 29 10.79 -16.47 6.93
C TYR A 29 9.38 -16.87 6.46
N THR A 30 9.14 -18.17 6.30
CA THR A 30 7.82 -18.68 5.91
C THR A 30 6.76 -18.35 6.96
N ASP A 31 7.11 -18.45 8.24
CA ASP A 31 6.21 -18.14 9.35
C ASP A 31 5.89 -16.64 9.43
N LEU A 32 6.88 -15.77 9.23
CA LEU A 32 6.67 -14.31 9.12
C LEU A 32 5.72 -13.98 7.97
N VAL A 33 6.00 -14.46 6.75
CA VAL A 33 5.19 -14.20 5.56
C VAL A 33 3.74 -14.69 5.72
N ASN A 34 3.55 -15.88 6.28
CA ASN A 34 2.23 -16.44 6.51
C ASN A 34 1.49 -15.71 7.65
N GLY A 35 2.19 -15.33 8.72
CA GLY A 35 1.58 -14.65 9.86
C GLY A 35 1.15 -13.23 9.54
N MET A 36 1.91 -12.48 8.73
CA MET A 36 1.49 -11.15 8.24
C MET A 36 0.24 -11.21 7.35
N GLN A 37 -0.05 -12.37 6.77
CA GLN A 37 -1.26 -12.63 5.98
C GLN A 37 -2.36 -13.34 6.80
N GLU A 38 -2.21 -13.42 8.13
CA GLU A 38 -3.13 -14.10 9.05
C GLU A 38 -3.39 -15.58 8.70
N ARG A 39 -2.40 -16.24 8.06
CA ARG A 39 -2.45 -17.67 7.72
C ARG A 39 -1.88 -18.57 8.82
N ASN A 40 -1.24 -17.99 9.84
CA ASN A 40 -0.83 -18.65 11.07
C ASN A 40 -1.02 -17.68 12.26
N GLU A 41 -0.90 -18.18 13.49
CA GLU A 41 -1.05 -17.40 14.73
C GLU A 41 0.28 -17.08 15.42
N LEU A 42 1.39 -17.15 14.68
CA LEU A 42 2.75 -17.01 15.23
C LEU A 42 3.20 -15.55 15.33
N ILE A 43 2.52 -14.66 14.60
CA ILE A 43 2.81 -13.23 14.57
C ILE A 43 1.73 -12.48 15.34
N LEU A 44 2.16 -11.70 16.32
CA LEU A 44 1.29 -10.90 17.19
C LEU A 44 1.71 -9.44 17.10
N ALA A 45 0.73 -8.54 17.16
CA ALA A 45 0.98 -7.11 17.21
C ALA A 45 0.40 -6.51 18.47
N PHE A 46 1.12 -5.56 19.05
CA PHE A 46 0.73 -4.90 20.29
C PHE A 46 0.90 -3.39 20.18
N ASP A 47 0.00 -2.64 20.82
CA ASP A 47 0.19 -1.21 21.06
C ASP A 47 1.21 -0.95 22.17
N GLU A 48 1.45 0.33 22.46
CA GLU A 48 2.38 0.75 23.53
C GLU A 48 1.95 0.31 24.94
N ASN A 49 0.67 -0.04 25.12
CA ASN A 49 0.11 -0.52 26.39
C ASN A 49 0.00 -2.05 26.44
N TYR A 50 0.65 -2.78 25.52
CA TYR A 50 0.58 -4.24 25.38
C TYR A 50 -0.83 -4.77 25.11
N LYS A 51 -1.71 -3.94 24.54
CA LYS A 51 -2.99 -4.42 24.01
C LYS A 51 -2.77 -5.01 22.63
N GLU A 52 -3.28 -6.23 22.44
CA GLU A 52 -3.20 -6.93 21.16
C GLU A 52 -3.98 -6.19 20.07
N LEU A 53 -3.37 -6.13 18.88
CA LEU A 53 -3.88 -5.48 17.68
C LEU A 53 -4.10 -6.54 16.60
N GLU A 54 -5.17 -6.36 15.82
CA GLU A 54 -5.47 -7.21 14.67
C GLU A 54 -4.52 -6.86 13.51
N ILE A 55 -3.79 -7.87 13.01
CA ILE A 55 -2.73 -7.69 11.99
C ILE A 55 -3.28 -6.97 10.76
N SER A 56 -4.41 -7.43 10.22
CA SER A 56 -5.05 -6.84 9.03
C SER A 56 -5.50 -5.38 9.19
N LYS A 57 -5.61 -4.86 10.42
CA LYS A 57 -5.97 -3.46 10.69
C LYS A 57 -4.77 -2.54 10.81
N VAL A 58 -3.64 -3.06 11.26
CA VAL A 58 -2.45 -2.26 11.59
C VAL A 58 -1.33 -2.44 10.58
N PHE A 59 -1.37 -3.51 9.80
CA PHE A 59 -0.44 -3.78 8.71
C PHE A 59 -1.15 -3.85 7.37
N ASP A 60 -0.54 -3.25 6.37
CA ASP A 60 -0.94 -3.36 4.99
C ASP A 60 0.07 -4.23 4.23
N TRP A 61 -0.28 -5.51 4.09
CA TRP A 61 0.55 -6.48 3.41
C TRP A 61 0.64 -6.19 1.91
N ILE A 62 1.84 -5.88 1.44
CA ILE A 62 2.16 -5.80 0.01
C ILE A 62 2.88 -7.06 -0.45
N GLY A 63 3.82 -7.55 0.36
CA GLY A 63 4.66 -8.69 0.01
C GLY A 63 5.73 -8.33 -1.00
N ASP A 64 5.94 -9.22 -1.98
CA ASP A 64 7.04 -9.11 -2.94
C ASP A 64 6.64 -8.26 -4.16
N VAL A 65 7.20 -7.06 -4.23
CA VAL A 65 6.99 -6.10 -5.33
C VAL A 65 7.62 -6.50 -6.66
N GLY A 66 8.48 -7.52 -6.67
CA GLY A 66 8.98 -8.14 -7.90
C GLY A 66 7.92 -8.98 -8.61
N THR A 67 6.86 -9.39 -7.90
CA THR A 67 5.73 -10.14 -8.48
C THR A 67 4.68 -9.14 -9.00
N GLN A 68 4.56 -9.05 -10.32
CA GLN A 68 3.91 -7.95 -11.06
C GLN A 68 2.38 -7.83 -10.94
N ASP A 69 1.72 -8.64 -10.09
CA ASP A 69 0.27 -8.57 -9.92
C ASP A 69 -0.07 -7.36 -9.04
N LEU A 70 -0.28 -6.21 -9.69
CA LEU A 70 -0.54 -4.88 -9.13
C LEU A 70 -1.36 -4.88 -7.82
N VAL A 71 -0.66 -5.07 -6.70
CA VAL A 71 -1.20 -4.94 -5.34
C VAL A 71 -1.88 -3.60 -5.14
N ILE A 72 -1.43 -2.60 -5.90
CA ILE A 72 -1.91 -1.22 -5.87
C ILE A 72 -3.40 -1.10 -6.24
N GLN A 73 -3.96 -2.03 -7.02
CA GLN A 73 -5.37 -2.00 -7.42
C GLN A 73 -6.33 -2.04 -6.22
N LYS A 74 -5.90 -2.62 -5.08
CA LYS A 74 -6.72 -2.66 -3.85
C LYS A 74 -7.01 -1.27 -3.28
N TYR A 75 -6.24 -0.25 -3.66
CA TYR A 75 -6.43 1.13 -3.22
C TYR A 75 -7.37 1.95 -4.10
N LEU A 76 -7.75 1.47 -5.28
CA LEU A 76 -8.51 2.27 -6.25
C LEU A 76 -9.80 2.81 -5.64
N THR A 77 -10.52 1.99 -4.86
CA THR A 77 -11.74 2.42 -4.16
C THR A 77 -11.48 3.50 -3.10
N LYS A 78 -10.33 3.48 -2.41
CA LYS A 78 -9.96 4.55 -1.46
C LYS A 78 -9.64 5.84 -2.20
N ILE A 79 -8.95 5.76 -3.31
CA ILE A 79 -8.62 6.92 -4.17
C ILE A 79 -9.87 7.54 -4.76
N GLU A 80 -10.79 6.73 -5.31
CA GLU A 80 -12.09 7.19 -5.81
C GLU A 80 -12.87 7.95 -4.72
N ARG A 81 -12.80 7.47 -3.47
CA ARG A 81 -13.43 8.15 -2.33
C ARG A 81 -12.78 9.50 -2.04
N VAL A 82 -11.45 9.54 -1.91
CA VAL A 82 -10.72 10.79 -1.64
C VAL A 82 -10.95 11.80 -2.75
N PHE A 83 -10.93 11.37 -4.01
CA PHE A 83 -11.28 12.22 -5.14
C PHE A 83 -12.70 12.78 -5.00
N ALA A 84 -13.70 11.94 -4.73
CA ALA A 84 -15.09 12.38 -4.59
C ALA A 84 -15.30 13.34 -3.41
N GLU A 85 -14.63 13.11 -2.28
CA GLU A 85 -14.69 13.94 -1.08
C GLU A 85 -13.90 15.26 -1.25
N GLY A 86 -12.85 15.26 -2.07
CA GLY A 86 -12.01 16.43 -2.36
C GLY A 86 -12.60 17.41 -3.37
N LEU A 87 -13.65 17.02 -4.10
CA LEU A 87 -14.32 17.93 -5.04
C LEU A 87 -15.12 18.99 -4.29
N VAL A 88 -14.79 20.26 -4.52
CA VAL A 88 -15.63 21.38 -4.07
C VAL A 88 -16.90 21.48 -4.92
N ASP A 89 -17.94 22.12 -4.38
CA ASP A 89 -19.25 22.24 -5.05
C ASP A 89 -19.16 22.78 -6.47
N GLU A 90 -18.27 23.75 -6.73
CA GLU A 90 -18.07 24.31 -8.06
C GLU A 90 -17.57 23.26 -9.06
N GLN A 91 -16.56 22.46 -8.69
CA GLN A 91 -16.02 21.40 -9.55
C GLN A 91 -17.05 20.29 -9.77
N ARG A 92 -17.79 19.94 -8.72
CA ARG A 92 -18.85 18.93 -8.81
C ARG A 92 -19.97 19.38 -9.74
N ASN A 93 -20.37 20.65 -9.68
CA ASN A 93 -21.36 21.23 -10.57
C ASN A 93 -20.86 21.30 -12.01
N GLN A 94 -19.59 21.67 -12.22
CA GLN A 94 -18.98 21.66 -13.57
C GLN A 94 -19.02 20.26 -14.20
N ILE A 95 -18.64 19.22 -13.44
CA ILE A 95 -18.73 17.83 -13.90
C ILE A 95 -20.18 17.46 -14.22
N HIS A 96 -21.11 17.76 -13.30
CA HIS A 96 -22.53 17.48 -13.48
C HIS A 96 -23.09 18.11 -14.77
N ASP A 97 -22.78 19.39 -15.00
CA ASP A 97 -23.27 20.15 -16.15
C ASP A 97 -22.72 19.60 -17.47
N GLN A 98 -21.44 19.21 -17.50
CA GLN A 98 -20.83 18.58 -18.68
C GLN A 98 -21.48 17.23 -18.99
N VAL A 99 -21.75 16.39 -17.98
CA VAL A 99 -22.44 15.11 -18.18
C VAL A 99 -23.88 15.34 -18.62
N ASN A 100 -24.59 16.32 -18.07
CA ASN A 100 -25.94 16.65 -18.48
C ASN A 100 -25.99 17.13 -19.95
N GLN A 101 -25.02 17.93 -20.38
CA GLN A 101 -24.89 18.33 -21.79
C GLN A 101 -24.71 17.12 -22.72
N LEU A 102 -23.87 16.15 -22.33
CA LEU A 102 -23.70 14.91 -23.09
C LEU A 102 -25.03 14.15 -23.25
N PHE A 103 -25.81 14.01 -22.17
CA PHE A 103 -27.10 13.34 -22.20
C PHE A 103 -28.11 14.07 -23.10
N ASN A 104 -28.15 15.40 -23.04
CA ASN A 104 -29.01 16.21 -23.91
C ASN A 104 -28.64 16.04 -25.39
N THR A 105 -27.35 16.07 -25.74
CA THR A 105 -26.90 15.83 -27.11
C THR A 105 -27.32 14.46 -27.62
N ILE A 106 -27.19 13.41 -26.81
CA ILE A 106 -27.63 12.05 -27.19
C ILE A 106 -29.16 12.00 -27.38
N ALA A 107 -29.93 12.63 -26.48
CA ALA A 107 -31.38 12.68 -26.56
C ALA A 107 -31.86 13.37 -27.85
N GLU A 108 -31.22 14.48 -28.23
CA GLU A 108 -31.50 15.18 -29.49
C GLU A 108 -31.24 14.29 -30.72
N GLN A 109 -30.13 13.54 -30.74
CA GLN A 109 -29.86 12.63 -31.87
C GLN A 109 -30.84 11.46 -31.93
N LEU A 110 -31.25 10.91 -30.79
CA LEU A 110 -32.21 9.81 -30.72
C LEU A 110 -33.63 10.25 -31.10
N PHE A 111 -34.02 11.48 -30.76
CA PHE A 111 -35.31 12.05 -31.16
C PHE A 111 -35.49 12.06 -32.68
N MET A 112 -34.41 12.26 -33.44
CA MET A 112 -34.43 12.24 -34.91
C MET A 112 -34.72 10.86 -35.52
N LEU A 113 -34.65 9.78 -34.74
CA LEU A 113 -34.85 8.42 -35.24
C LEU A 113 -36.32 7.99 -35.34
N ASP A 114 -37.27 8.82 -34.90
CA ASP A 114 -38.72 8.53 -34.87
C ASP A 114 -39.06 7.19 -34.18
N LEU A 115 -38.29 6.85 -33.13
CA LEU A 115 -38.47 5.66 -32.31
C LEU A 115 -38.88 6.07 -30.88
N PRO A 116 -39.68 5.26 -30.16
CA PRO A 116 -40.10 5.55 -28.79
C PRO A 116 -38.97 5.27 -27.78
N ILE A 117 -37.86 5.98 -27.92
CA ILE A 117 -36.65 5.86 -27.09
C ILE A 117 -36.53 7.13 -26.24
N SER A 118 -36.19 6.97 -24.97
CA SER A 118 -35.92 8.07 -24.04
C SER A 118 -34.55 7.91 -23.40
N VAL A 119 -33.95 9.04 -23.03
CA VAL A 119 -32.67 9.07 -22.31
C VAL A 119 -32.96 9.53 -20.89
N ASN A 120 -32.59 8.71 -19.91
CA ASN A 120 -32.76 9.02 -18.48
C ASN A 120 -31.43 9.47 -17.89
N TYR A 121 -31.38 10.70 -17.39
CA TYR A 121 -30.21 11.21 -16.66
C TYR A 121 -30.27 10.79 -15.19
N ASP A 122 -29.25 10.05 -14.74
CA ASP A 122 -29.05 9.62 -13.36
C ASP A 122 -27.58 9.87 -13.00
N PHE A 123 -27.28 11.07 -12.50
CA PHE A 123 -25.91 11.45 -12.18
C PHE A 123 -25.36 10.62 -11.03
N ASP A 124 -24.28 9.89 -11.30
CA ASP A 124 -23.53 9.15 -10.31
C ASP A 124 -22.04 9.26 -10.63
N LEU A 125 -21.32 9.99 -9.77
CA LEU A 125 -19.88 10.23 -9.93
C LEU A 125 -19.08 8.93 -9.94
N LYS A 126 -19.48 7.90 -9.19
CA LYS A 126 -18.79 6.62 -9.15
C LYS A 126 -18.95 5.86 -10.47
N LYS A 127 -20.16 5.86 -11.04
CA LYS A 127 -20.38 5.31 -12.39
C LYS A 127 -19.55 6.07 -13.44
N LEU A 128 -19.43 7.39 -13.30
CA LEU A 128 -18.64 8.23 -14.19
C LEU A 128 -17.14 7.89 -14.12
N LEU A 129 -16.55 7.78 -12.92
CA LEU A 129 -15.14 7.41 -12.76
C LEU A 129 -14.82 6.06 -13.40
N LYS A 130 -15.72 5.08 -13.23
CA LYS A 130 -15.60 3.78 -13.91
C LYS A 130 -15.70 3.91 -15.43
N TYR A 131 -16.59 4.75 -15.94
CA TYR A 131 -16.72 5.02 -17.38
C TYR A 131 -15.48 5.70 -17.97
N CYS A 132 -14.87 6.63 -17.23
CA CYS A 132 -13.60 7.26 -17.59
C CYS A 132 -12.41 6.29 -17.56
N GLY A 133 -12.58 5.09 -17.00
CA GLY A 133 -11.54 4.08 -16.93
C GLY A 133 -10.37 4.50 -16.06
N VAL A 134 -10.60 5.09 -14.89
CA VAL A 134 -9.53 5.46 -13.95
C VAL A 134 -8.75 4.22 -13.54
N HIS A 135 -7.43 4.22 -13.77
CA HIS A 135 -6.51 3.14 -13.45
C HIS A 135 -5.11 3.67 -13.17
N PHE A 136 -4.27 2.87 -12.52
CA PHE A 136 -2.83 3.16 -12.40
C PHE A 136 -2.15 2.99 -13.76
N ASP A 137 -1.35 3.98 -14.15
CA ASP A 137 -0.52 3.90 -15.35
C ASP A 137 0.55 2.80 -15.18
N PRO A 138 0.49 1.70 -15.95
CA PRO A 138 1.43 0.57 -15.80
C PRO A 138 2.89 0.95 -16.03
N LEU A 139 3.18 2.00 -16.81
CA LEU A 139 4.55 2.46 -17.05
C LEU A 139 5.15 3.17 -15.83
N SER A 140 4.31 3.87 -15.08
CA SER A 140 4.70 4.60 -13.86
C SER A 140 4.92 3.65 -12.66
N VAL A 141 4.31 2.45 -12.68
CA VAL A 141 4.48 1.41 -11.65
C VAL A 141 5.15 0.14 -12.21
N GLY A 142 5.93 0.28 -13.28
CA GLY A 142 6.54 -0.85 -14.00
C GLY A 142 7.81 -1.41 -13.37
N ASN A 143 8.35 -0.77 -12.33
CA ASN A 143 9.52 -1.25 -11.60
C ASN A 143 9.27 -1.30 -10.08
N PRO A 144 10.00 -2.14 -9.32
CA PRO A 144 9.78 -2.32 -7.88
C PRO A 144 9.80 -1.03 -7.07
N TYR A 145 10.73 -0.12 -7.35
CA TYR A 145 10.81 1.16 -6.62
C TYR A 145 9.58 2.04 -6.88
N GLY A 146 9.14 2.15 -8.14
CA GLY A 146 7.93 2.89 -8.51
C GLY A 146 6.66 2.32 -7.87
N ILE A 147 6.59 1.00 -7.67
CA ILE A 147 5.50 0.36 -6.93
C ILE A 147 5.53 0.80 -5.46
N ILE A 148 6.69 0.74 -4.80
CA ILE A 148 6.86 1.15 -3.39
C ILE A 148 6.51 2.62 -3.22
N GLU A 149 7.03 3.49 -4.09
CA GLU A 149 6.76 4.92 -4.08
C GLU A 149 5.25 5.21 -4.23
N ALA A 150 4.59 4.54 -5.18
CA ALA A 150 3.16 4.68 -5.38
C ALA A 150 2.36 4.25 -4.14
N VAL A 151 2.71 3.13 -3.51
CA VAL A 151 2.05 2.66 -2.27
C VAL A 151 2.17 3.70 -1.16
N LEU A 152 3.38 4.23 -0.92
CA LEU A 152 3.59 5.21 0.15
C LEU A 152 2.84 6.52 -0.10
N LYS A 153 2.84 7.03 -1.33
CA LYS A 153 2.06 8.22 -1.71
C LYS A 153 0.55 7.99 -1.57
N ILE A 154 0.06 6.81 -1.94
CA ILE A 154 -1.34 6.46 -1.75
C ILE A 154 -1.70 6.45 -0.26
N HIS A 155 -0.82 5.92 0.59
CA HIS A 155 -1.05 5.92 2.03
C HIS A 155 -1.13 7.35 2.58
N GLU A 156 -0.25 8.25 2.14
CA GLU A 156 -0.31 9.68 2.49
C GLU A 156 -1.61 10.34 2.01
N GLU A 157 -1.89 10.31 0.70
CA GLU A 157 -3.05 10.96 0.09
C GLU A 157 -4.40 10.42 0.60
N CYS A 158 -4.45 9.13 0.95
CA CYS A 158 -5.65 8.50 1.49
C CYS A 158 -5.71 8.46 3.02
N ALA A 159 -4.77 9.12 3.72
CA ALA A 159 -4.66 9.13 5.18
C ALA A 159 -4.72 7.70 5.80
N ILE A 160 -4.03 6.76 5.17
CA ILE A 160 -3.90 5.38 5.64
C ILE A 160 -2.72 5.35 6.63
N ASN A 161 -2.99 4.88 7.85
CA ASN A 161 -2.02 4.87 8.96
C ASN A 161 -1.45 3.48 9.28
N SER A 162 -1.88 2.45 8.54
CA SER A 162 -1.35 1.10 8.70
C SER A 162 0.09 1.03 8.21
N CYS A 163 0.95 0.29 8.90
CA CYS A 163 2.32 0.07 8.49
C CYS A 163 2.37 -0.75 7.19
N VAL A 164 3.10 -0.26 6.19
CA VAL A 164 3.32 -0.98 4.92
C VAL A 164 4.30 -2.13 5.16
N VAL A 165 4.01 -3.31 4.61
CA VAL A 165 4.87 -4.50 4.77
C VAL A 165 5.31 -5.01 3.41
N LEU A 166 6.62 -5.02 3.19
CA LEU A 166 7.26 -5.49 1.96
C LEU A 166 8.20 -6.66 2.27
N THR A 167 8.47 -7.49 1.27
CA THR A 167 9.45 -8.56 1.38
C THR A 167 10.57 -8.44 0.36
N ASN A 168 11.79 -8.75 0.80
CA ASN A 168 12.99 -8.92 -0.04
C ASN A 168 13.28 -7.71 -0.95
N VAL A 169 13.07 -6.49 -0.47
CA VAL A 169 13.21 -5.29 -1.30
C VAL A 169 14.65 -5.04 -1.70
N ALA A 170 15.62 -5.50 -0.91
CA ALA A 170 17.05 -5.35 -1.21
C ALA A 170 17.49 -6.10 -2.48
N HIS A 171 16.71 -7.05 -2.97
CA HIS A 171 16.99 -7.70 -4.26
C HIS A 171 16.70 -6.79 -5.47
N TYR A 172 15.91 -5.74 -5.27
CA TYR A 172 15.43 -4.87 -6.35
C TYR A 172 16.00 -3.45 -6.28
N LEU A 173 16.29 -2.98 -5.06
CA LEU A 173 16.69 -1.61 -4.80
C LEU A 173 18.20 -1.47 -4.73
N THR A 174 18.71 -0.43 -5.35
CA THR A 174 20.10 0.03 -5.17
C THR A 174 20.26 0.76 -3.82
N ALA A 175 21.49 0.90 -3.33
CA ALA A 175 21.77 1.66 -2.10
C ALA A 175 21.20 3.08 -2.14
N THR A 176 21.34 3.78 -3.28
CA THR A 176 20.75 5.11 -3.48
C THR A 176 19.23 5.10 -3.36
N GLN A 177 18.56 4.10 -3.90
CA GLN A 177 17.10 3.97 -3.79
C GLN A 177 16.65 3.66 -2.36
N ILE A 178 17.46 2.96 -1.57
CA ILE A 178 17.17 2.74 -0.15
C ILE A 178 17.29 4.05 0.65
N GLU A 179 18.29 4.88 0.34
CA GLU A 179 18.41 6.23 0.93
C GLU A 179 17.21 7.11 0.55
N GLU A 180 16.81 7.13 -0.73
CA GLU A 180 15.63 7.84 -1.21
C GLU A 180 14.34 7.33 -0.54
N LEU A 181 14.20 6.01 -0.39
CA LEU A 181 13.08 5.38 0.30
C LEU A 181 13.00 5.83 1.77
N THR A 182 14.15 5.92 2.45
CA THR A 182 14.21 6.39 3.83
C THR A 182 13.70 7.82 3.96
N GLN A 183 14.07 8.70 3.02
CA GLN A 183 13.57 10.08 2.97
C GLN A 183 12.07 10.12 2.69
N LEU A 184 11.59 9.30 1.76
CA LEU A 184 10.17 9.24 1.40
C LEU A 184 9.31 8.76 2.57
N VAL A 185 9.73 7.72 3.30
CA VAL A 185 9.01 7.21 4.49
C VAL A 185 8.90 8.30 5.57
N SER A 186 9.97 9.07 5.77
CA SER A 186 9.98 10.21 6.70
C SER A 186 9.04 11.34 6.26
N GLN A 187 9.01 11.68 4.96
CA GLN A 187 8.16 12.75 4.41
C GLN A 187 6.68 12.40 4.43
N THR A 188 6.33 11.16 4.09
CA THR A 188 4.94 10.66 4.00
C THR A 188 4.32 10.30 5.35
N ASN A 189 5.08 10.45 6.45
CA ASN A 189 4.72 10.04 7.80
C ASN A 189 4.31 8.56 7.94
N GLN A 190 4.86 7.69 7.10
CA GLN A 190 4.52 6.27 7.08
C GLN A 190 5.47 5.44 7.95
N ALA A 191 5.00 4.27 8.38
CA ALA A 191 5.85 3.23 8.95
C ALA A 191 6.05 2.14 7.90
N LEU A 192 7.29 1.70 7.68
CA LEU A 192 7.61 0.66 6.72
C LEU A 192 8.34 -0.51 7.39
N LEU A 193 7.79 -1.71 7.26
CA LEU A 193 8.40 -2.95 7.69
C LEU A 193 8.91 -3.73 6.47
N LEU A 194 10.20 -4.06 6.48
CA LEU A 194 10.86 -4.89 5.48
C LEU A 194 11.15 -6.27 6.08
N ILE A 195 10.59 -7.33 5.49
CA ILE A 195 10.87 -8.71 5.88
C ILE A 195 11.83 -9.31 4.85
N GLU A 196 13.06 -9.61 5.27
CA GLU A 196 14.17 -9.89 4.35
C GLU A 196 14.72 -11.29 4.56
N PHE A 197 14.71 -12.12 3.51
CA PHE A 197 15.47 -13.35 3.50
C PHE A 197 16.94 -13.05 3.17
N THR A 198 17.77 -12.88 4.21
CA THR A 198 19.11 -12.31 4.07
C THR A 198 20.05 -12.81 5.15
N GLU A 199 21.35 -12.58 4.96
CA GLU A 199 22.37 -12.81 5.99
C GLU A 199 22.56 -11.56 6.85
N ILE A 200 22.89 -11.72 8.13
CA ILE A 200 23.10 -10.61 9.08
C ILE A 200 24.14 -9.58 8.57
N GLY A 201 25.15 -10.03 7.82
CA GLY A 201 26.19 -9.17 7.25
C GLY A 201 25.70 -8.18 6.18
N ASN A 202 24.47 -8.36 5.66
CA ASN A 202 23.90 -7.48 4.63
C ASN A 202 23.17 -6.25 5.20
N GLN A 203 23.24 -6.02 6.51
CA GLN A 203 22.60 -4.87 7.17
C GLN A 203 22.97 -3.51 6.55
N GLU A 204 24.20 -3.37 6.03
CA GLU A 204 24.68 -2.14 5.40
C GLU A 204 23.83 -1.73 4.18
N ALA A 205 23.14 -2.68 3.54
CA ALA A 205 22.23 -2.40 2.44
C ALA A 205 21.02 -1.55 2.85
N TYR A 206 20.71 -1.46 4.16
CA TYR A 206 19.56 -0.74 4.70
C TYR A 206 19.94 0.58 5.41
N GLY A 207 21.19 1.03 5.26
CA GLY A 207 21.66 2.29 5.81
C GLY A 207 21.53 2.37 7.33
N ASN A 208 20.86 3.43 7.83
CA ASN A 208 20.64 3.65 9.26
C ASN A 208 19.27 3.12 9.76
N SER A 209 18.64 2.22 9.01
CA SER A 209 17.38 1.61 9.43
C SER A 209 17.61 0.67 10.60
N GLU A 210 16.64 0.57 11.51
CA GLU A 210 16.69 -0.38 12.63
C GLU A 210 16.67 -1.81 12.08
N PHE A 211 17.64 -2.64 12.46
CA PHE A 211 17.81 -3.98 11.89
C PHE A 211 17.70 -5.07 12.97
N TYR A 212 16.60 -5.82 12.90
CA TYR A 212 16.33 -6.98 13.72
C TYR A 212 16.64 -8.24 12.90
N TYR A 213 17.26 -9.23 13.51
CA TYR A 213 17.65 -10.43 12.80
C TYR A 213 17.43 -11.70 13.62
N ILE A 214 16.82 -12.71 12.99
CA ILE A 214 16.66 -14.05 13.57
C ILE A 214 17.53 -15.00 12.76
N ASP A 215 18.54 -15.58 13.39
CA ASP A 215 19.47 -16.48 12.71
C ASP A 215 18.91 -17.89 12.50
N ASN A 216 19.71 -18.73 11.85
CA ASN A 216 19.34 -20.11 11.55
C ASN A 216 19.15 -20.98 12.80
N ASP A 217 19.72 -20.60 13.93
CA ASP A 217 19.59 -21.28 15.22
C ASP A 217 18.45 -20.67 16.08
N PHE A 218 17.61 -19.81 15.50
CA PHE A 218 16.50 -19.10 16.16
C PHE A 218 16.95 -18.12 17.25
N VAL A 219 18.17 -17.59 17.16
CA VAL A 219 18.68 -16.57 18.08
C VAL A 219 18.40 -15.17 17.53
N ASP A 220 17.92 -14.30 18.42
CA ASP A 220 17.63 -12.89 18.12
C ASP A 220 18.91 -12.04 18.19
N TRP A 221 19.10 -11.19 17.18
CA TRP A 221 20.15 -10.20 17.10
C TRP A 221 19.53 -8.82 16.85
N HIS A 222 19.99 -7.82 17.58
CA HIS A 222 19.51 -6.43 17.52
C HIS A 222 20.70 -5.51 17.27
N GLN A 223 20.70 -4.75 16.18
CA GLN A 223 21.73 -3.75 15.86
C GLN A 223 21.12 -2.44 15.34
#